data_AF-A0A5B1CRR8-F1
#
_entry.id   AF-A0A5B1CRR8-F1
#
_cell.length_a   1.000
_cell.length_b   1.000
_cell.length_c   1.000
_cell.angle_alpha   90.00
_cell.angle_beta   90.00
_cell.angle_gamma   90.00
#
_symmetry.space_group_name_H-M   'P 1'
#
loop_
_entity.id
_entity.type
_entity.pdbx_description
1 polymer ?
#
loop_
_entity_poly.entity_id
_entity_poly.type
_entity_poly.pdbx_seq_one_letter_code
_entity_poly.pdbx_strand_id
1 'polypeptide(L)'
;MTLAEVEYGMRRRSWGERRQIELNNFIDKHFSSIIPTLETSQLWGKIVADAEALGRRLKVADGWVAATALQHNMPLMTNNRRDFDFIPGLQLISNAGDT
;
A
#
# COMPACT_ATOMS: atom_id res chain seq x y z
N MET A 1 -5.37 -4.10 0.84
CA MET A 1 -5.40 -2.90 1.71
C MET A 1 -5.89 -1.67 0.95
N THR A 2 -5.21 -1.25 -0.13
CA THR A 2 -5.52 -0.01 -0.87
C THR A 2 -6.98 0.13 -1.31
N LEU A 3 -7.59 -0.94 -1.86
CA LEU A 3 -9.02 -0.92 -2.25
C LEU A 3 -9.95 -0.65 -1.06
N ALA A 4 -9.62 -1.17 0.14
CA ALA A 4 -10.40 -0.92 1.34
C ALA A 4 -10.31 0.55 1.78
N GLU A 5 -9.14 1.19 1.64
CA GLU A 5 -8.98 2.62 1.92
C GLU A 5 -9.76 3.50 0.93
N VAL A 6 -9.81 3.10 -0.35
CA VAL A 6 -10.63 3.76 -1.37
C VAL A 6 -12.11 3.67 -0.99
N GLU A 7 -12.63 2.47 -0.72
CA GLU A 7 -14.02 2.26 -0.31
C GLU A 7 -14.36 3.07 0.95
N TYR A 8 -13.50 3.00 1.97
CA TYR A 8 -13.65 3.80 3.19
C TYR A 8 -13.72 5.30 2.88
N GLY A 9 -12.84 5.80 2.02
CA GLY A 9 -12.81 7.20 1.60
C GLY A 9 -14.11 7.65 0.93
N MET A 10 -14.63 6.84 0.01
CA MET A 10 -15.91 7.09 -0.67
C MET A 10 -17.07 7.18 0.33
N ARG A 11 -17.15 6.21 1.26
CA ARG A 11 -18.21 6.14 2.27
C ARG A 11 -18.11 7.29 3.27
N ARG A 12 -16.93 7.54 3.83
CA ARG A 12 -16.68 8.59 4.83
C ARG A 12 -17.00 9.99 4.30
N ARG A 13 -16.85 10.20 2.99
CA ARG A 13 -17.16 11.47 2.32
C ARG A 13 -18.56 11.51 1.72
N SER A 14 -19.38 10.49 1.93
CA SER A 14 -20.75 10.39 1.41
C SER A 14 -20.84 10.68 -0.09
N TRP A 15 -19.94 10.09 -0.89
CA TRP A 15 -19.96 10.29 -2.34
C TRP A 15 -21.28 9.82 -2.95
N GLY A 16 -21.79 10.56 -3.94
CA GLY A 16 -22.96 10.14 -4.70
C GLY A 16 -22.66 8.91 -5.57
N GLU A 17 -23.69 8.12 -5.87
CA GLU A 17 -23.61 6.83 -6.58
C GLU A 17 -22.83 6.92 -7.90
N ARG A 18 -23.14 7.93 -8.74
CA ARG A 18 -22.42 8.16 -10.02
C ARG A 18 -20.91 8.20 -9.84
N ARG A 19 -20.42 8.94 -8.85
CA ARG A 19 -18.98 9.11 -8.61
C ARG A 19 -18.32 7.83 -8.10
N GLN A 20 -19.05 7.04 -7.30
CA GLN A 20 -18.55 5.74 -6.83
C GLN A 20 -18.40 4.77 -8.00
N ILE A 21 -19.41 4.68 -8.87
CA ILE A 21 -19.38 3.83 -10.07
C ILE A 21 -18.23 4.24 -11.00
N GLU A 22 -18.05 5.53 -11.25
CA GLU A 22 -16.96 6.03 -12.09
C GLU A 22 -15.58 5.64 -11.56
N LEU A 23 -15.35 5.77 -10.24
CA LEU A 23 -14.08 5.37 -9.65
C LEU A 23 -13.88 3.85 -9.69
N ASN A 24 -14.90 3.06 -9.36
CA ASN A 24 -14.79 1.60 -9.39
C ASN A 24 -14.51 1.10 -10.81
N ASN A 25 -15.22 1.63 -11.82
CA ASN A 25 -14.96 1.30 -13.22
C ASN A 25 -13.54 1.67 -13.66
N PHE A 26 -13.02 2.82 -13.20
CA PHE A 26 -11.64 3.20 -13.46
C PHE A 26 -10.65 2.22 -12.83
N ILE A 27 -10.87 1.83 -11.58
CA ILE A 27 -10.02 0.87 -10.87
C ILE A 27 -10.03 -0.48 -11.59
N ASP A 28 -11.21 -1.03 -11.87
CA ASP A 28 -11.37 -2.34 -12.51
C ASP A 28 -10.76 -2.39 -13.92
N LYS A 29 -10.79 -1.26 -14.64
CA LYS A 29 -10.23 -1.16 -15.99
C LYS A 29 -8.71 -1.07 -16.01
N HIS A 30 -8.09 -0.45 -14.99
CA HIS A 30 -6.68 -0.04 -15.05
C HIS A 30 -5.77 -0.77 -14.06
N PHE A 31 -6.32 -1.45 -13.06
CA PHE A 31 -5.54 -2.07 -11.98
C PHE A 31 -6.01 -3.49 -11.70
N SER A 32 -5.13 -4.29 -11.11
CA SER A 32 -5.46 -5.63 -10.61
C SER A 32 -5.21 -5.69 -9.10
N SER A 33 -6.12 -6.35 -8.38
CA SER A 33 -6.00 -6.54 -6.94
C SER A 33 -5.22 -7.81 -6.61
N ILE A 34 -4.31 -7.72 -5.64
CA ILE A 34 -3.63 -8.89 -5.07
C ILE A 34 -4.27 -9.21 -3.72
N ILE A 35 -4.64 -10.48 -3.53
CA ILE A 35 -5.20 -10.99 -2.28
C ILE A 35 -4.05 -11.47 -1.38
N PRO A 36 -3.95 -11.00 -0.12
CA PRO A 36 -2.93 -11.47 0.81
C PRO A 36 -2.98 -12.98 1.03
N THR A 37 -1.81 -13.61 1.05
CA THR A 37 -1.62 -15.02 1.38
C THR A 37 -1.01 -15.18 2.77
N LEU A 38 -0.80 -16.42 3.19
CA LEU A 38 -0.05 -16.72 4.42
C LEU A 38 1.37 -16.12 4.36
N GLU A 39 2.04 -16.20 3.21
CA GLU A 39 3.35 -15.61 3.00
C GLU A 39 3.32 -14.08 3.13
N THR A 40 2.31 -13.41 2.56
CA THR A 40 2.11 -11.96 2.76
C THR A 40 2.01 -11.62 4.25
N SER A 41 1.31 -12.46 5.03
CA SER A 41 1.11 -12.26 6.46
C SER A 41 2.41 -12.43 7.26
N GLN A 42 3.25 -13.40 6.87
CA GLN A 42 4.57 -13.62 7.47
C GLN A 42 5.51 -12.45 7.18
N LEU A 43 5.53 -11.97 5.93
CA LEU A 43 6.31 -10.79 5.53
C LEU A 43 5.85 -9.53 6.26
N TRP A 44 4.54 -9.33 6.40
CA TRP A 44 3.98 -8.23 7.18
C TRP A 44 4.49 -8.24 8.62
N GLY A 45 4.40 -9.39 9.30
CA GLY A 45 4.85 -9.52 10.69
C GLY A 45 6.35 -9.22 10.84
N LYS A 46 7.16 -9.72 9.91
CA LYS A 46 8.59 -9.40 9.86
C LYS A 46 8.84 -7.90 9.67
N ILE A 47 8.21 -7.28 8.67
CA ILE A 47 8.41 -5.86 8.34
C ILE A 47 8.03 -4.97 9.53
N VAL A 48 6.90 -5.23 10.19
CA VAL A 48 6.43 -4.42 11.32
C VAL A 48 7.35 -4.56 12.53
N ALA A 49 7.77 -5.79 12.86
CA ALA A 49 8.72 -6.03 13.95
C ALA A 49 10.08 -5.36 13.70
N ASP A 50 10.58 -5.44 12.47
CA ASP A 50 11.83 -4.76 12.07
C ASP A 50 11.68 -3.23 12.16
N ALA A 51 10.53 -2.67 11.79
CA ALA A 51 10.24 -1.24 11.91
C ALA A 51 10.28 -0.77 13.37
N GLU A 52 9.62 -1.51 14.26
CA GLU A 52 9.58 -1.22 15.69
C GLU A 52 10.96 -1.30 16.33
N ALA A 53 11.76 -2.33 15.98
CA ALA A 53 13.13 -2.47 16.45
C ALA A 53 14.03 -1.29 16.02
N LEU A 54 13.72 -0.64 14.89
CA LEU A 54 14.39 0.57 14.41
C LEU A 54 13.80 1.87 14.98
N GLY A 55 12.84 1.80 15.91
CA GLY A 55 12.16 2.97 16.46
C GLY A 55 11.28 3.70 15.44
N ARG A 56 10.90 3.03 14.35
CA ARG A 56 10.05 3.58 13.30
C ARG A 56 8.59 3.19 13.52
N ARG A 57 7.68 4.09 13.16
CA ARG A 57 6.25 3.82 13.16
C ARG A 57 5.78 3.53 11.74
N LEU A 58 5.50 2.26 11.44
CA LEU A 58 4.83 1.86 10.21
C LEU A 58 3.33 1.67 10.48
N LYS A 59 2.46 2.27 9.68
CA LYS A 59 1.02 2.04 9.85
C LYS A 59 0.68 0.62 9.42
N VAL A 60 -0.33 0.03 10.07
CA VAL A 60 -0.79 -1.34 9.76
C VAL A 60 -1.10 -1.50 8.27
N ALA A 61 -1.80 -0.54 7.68
CA ALA A 61 -2.14 -0.53 6.25
C ALA A 61 -0.89 -0.47 5.35
N ASP A 62 0.03 0.44 5.65
CA ASP A 62 1.29 0.61 4.92
C ASP A 62 2.14 -0.67 4.98
N GLY A 63 2.17 -1.34 6.13
CA GLY A 63 2.82 -2.65 6.26
C GLY A 63 2.26 -3.70 5.32
N TRP A 64 0.92 -3.75 5.14
CA TRP A 64 0.30 -4.72 4.23
C TRP A 64 0.67 -4.44 2.78
N VAL A 65 0.69 -3.17 2.39
CA VAL A 65 1.09 -2.75 1.05
C VAL A 65 2.57 -3.08 0.79
N ALA A 66 3.45 -2.80 1.77
CA ALA A 66 4.87 -3.12 1.68
C ALA A 66 5.14 -4.62 1.58
N ALA A 67 4.45 -5.43 2.40
CA ALA A 67 4.57 -6.89 2.37
C ALA A 67 4.14 -7.47 1.01
N THR A 68 3.03 -6.99 0.45
CA THR A 68 2.57 -7.42 -0.87
C THR A 68 3.58 -7.04 -1.96
N ALA A 69 4.07 -5.80 -1.97
CA ALA A 69 5.05 -5.35 -2.95
C ALA A 69 6.36 -6.17 -2.87
N LEU A 70 6.84 -6.41 -1.65
CA LEU A 70 8.05 -7.21 -1.41
C LEU A 70 7.89 -8.66 -1.87
N GLN A 71 6.77 -9.32 -1.54
CA GLN A 71 6.50 -10.71 -1.94
C GLN A 71 6.54 -10.90 -3.46
N HIS A 72 5.96 -9.96 -4.20
CA HIS A 72 5.83 -10.04 -5.65
C HIS A 72 6.99 -9.38 -6.41
N ASN A 73 8.04 -8.93 -5.72
CA ASN A 73 9.16 -8.18 -6.30
C ASN A 73 8.69 -6.99 -7.15
N MET A 74 7.63 -6.32 -6.70
CA MET A 74 7.07 -5.15 -7.38
C MET A 74 7.60 -3.86 -6.74
N PRO A 75 7.88 -2.82 -7.54
CA PRO A 75 8.17 -1.51 -6.98
C PRO A 75 6.93 -0.93 -6.30
N LEU A 76 7.11 -0.41 -5.08
CA LEU A 76 6.09 0.31 -4.35
C LEU A 76 6.13 1.80 -4.72
N MET A 77 5.06 2.28 -5.34
CA MET A 77 4.86 3.70 -5.59
C MET A 77 4.40 4.41 -4.31
N THR A 78 5.14 5.41 -3.84
CA THR A 78 4.83 6.13 -2.59
C THR A 78 5.31 7.57 -2.63
N ASN A 79 4.54 8.47 -2.00
CA ASN A 79 4.96 9.85 -1.73
C ASN A 79 5.73 9.97 -0.40
N ASN A 80 5.68 8.95 0.46
CA ASN A 80 6.33 8.96 1.77
C ASN A 80 7.49 7.96 1.78
N ARG A 81 8.50 8.17 0.91
CA ARG A 81 9.63 7.25 0.76
C ARG A 81 10.28 6.86 2.09
N ARG A 82 10.41 7.80 3.02
CA ARG A 82 10.99 7.61 4.36
C ARG A 82 10.24 6.59 5.21
N ASP A 83 8.95 6.35 4.93
CA ASP A 83 8.16 5.36 5.67
C ASP A 83 8.54 3.92 5.27
N PHE A 84 9.25 3.73 4.15
CA PHE A 84 9.54 2.41 3.58
C PHE A 84 11.04 2.16 3.29
N ASP A 85 11.87 3.20 3.32
CA ASP A 85 13.28 3.15 2.90
C ASP A 85 14.18 2.21 3.73
N PHE A 86 13.71 1.78 4.89
CA PHE A 86 14.40 0.83 5.76
C PHE A 86 14.12 -0.63 5.42
N ILE A 87 13.12 -0.93 4.58
CA ILE A 87 12.66 -2.30 4.29
C ILE A 87 13.60 -2.93 3.24
N PRO A 88 14.42 -3.94 3.60
CA PRO A 88 15.38 -4.51 2.67
C PRO A 88 14.69 -5.19 1.48
N GLY A 89 15.21 -4.98 0.27
CA GLY A 89 14.69 -5.57 -0.96
C GLY A 89 13.45 -4.89 -1.54
N LEU A 90 12.81 -3.97 -0.80
CA LEU A 90 11.66 -3.24 -1.31
C LEU A 90 12.11 -2.11 -2.26
N GLN A 91 11.75 -2.23 -3.53
CA GLN A 91 11.99 -1.20 -4.53
C GLN A 91 10.98 -0.06 -4.35
N LEU A 92 11.45 1.18 -4.35
CA LEU A 92 10.61 2.36 -4.12
C LEU A 92 10.64 3.29 -5.32
N ILE A 93 9.47 3.55 -5.89
CA ILE A 93 9.23 4.63 -6.85
C ILE A 93 8.57 5.78 -6.08
N SER A 94 9.22 6.93 -6.08
CA SER A 94 8.68 8.16 -5.52
C SER A 94 8.79 9.24 -6.58
N ASN A 95 7.82 10.16 -6.63
CA ASN A 95 8.03 11.43 -7.34
C ASN A 95 9.12 12.20 -6.58
N ALA A 96 10.38 11.89 -6.86
CA ALA A 96 11.45 12.85 -6.70
C ALA A 96 11.22 13.86 -7.83
N GLY A 97 10.94 15.12 -7.49
CA GLY A 97 11.49 16.15 -8.34
C GLY A 97 13.00 15.94 -8.31
N ASP A 98 13.56 15.47 -9.43
CA ASP A 98 14.95 15.71 -9.75
C ASP A 98 15.11 17.23 -9.90
N THR A 99 15.32 17.93 -8.77
CA THR A 99 15.92 19.26 -8.65
C THR A 99 16.54 19.39 -7.27
#